data_AF-A0A7T0LK39-F1
#
_entry.id   AF-A0A7T0LK39-F1
#
_cell.length_a   1.000
_cell.length_b   1.000
_cell.length_c   1.000
_cell.angle_alpha   90.00
_cell.angle_beta   90.00
_cell.angle_gamma   90.00
#
_symmetry.space_group_name_H-M   'P 1'
#
loop_
_entity.id
_entity.type
_entity.pdbx_description
1 polymer ?
#
loop_
_entity_poly.entity_id
_entity_poly.type
_entity_poly.pdbx_seq_one_letter_code
_entity_poly.pdbx_strand_id
1 'polypeptide(L)'
;MRPAWVSLERTTTAARTTPSPQDSTAEPDEPTPPASSAAALFDQAESHPRPGRRPGRLRRRLTGALIVLLALAATFGAGALAIDALGLLDPRTEPTAAAPTPNPSVHTPTKPAIVVPDYTGFDPAHVIDDDVFFDSSSMTLEEVTAFIDRVNKGCTPGDDGTPCLSEAVFTTEDYEPGPGCAGGYTGVEGETAAQVIVNVATSCGVSPRVLLTLIQKEQSLLTASGESLSAHDYEAAAGYDCPDGGTCDPEHAGFFRQVYGAAAQFQRYHQDPQAYEVIAGETATLGYAPTAACGTGEVTPLNQATAGLYNYTPYLLNDAAWDGGDACTTWGTLNFYGYYRTWFGDPTPSTAD
;
A
#
# COMPACT_ATOMS: atom_id res chain seq x y z
N MET A 1 -17.02 30.37 -10.36
CA MET A 1 -17.96 30.16 -11.49
C MET A 1 -18.34 28.69 -11.47
N ARG A 2 -19.62 28.38 -11.19
CA ARG A 2 -20.15 27.02 -11.09
C ARG A 2 -20.87 26.67 -12.40
N PRO A 3 -20.73 25.46 -12.97
CA PRO A 3 -21.66 24.99 -13.98
C PRO A 3 -22.75 24.13 -13.32
N ALA A 4 -24.00 24.42 -13.72
CA ALA A 4 -25.19 23.65 -13.40
C ALA A 4 -25.31 22.48 -14.39
N TRP A 5 -25.60 21.28 -13.89
CA TRP A 5 -25.97 20.14 -14.72
C TRP A 5 -27.47 19.88 -14.60
N VAL A 6 -28.10 19.79 -15.78
CA VAL A 6 -29.52 19.64 -16.04
C VAL A 6 -29.87 18.15 -16.03
N SER A 7 -30.89 17.78 -15.24
CA SER A 7 -31.50 16.45 -15.24
C SER A 7 -32.26 16.18 -16.54
N LEU A 8 -32.02 15.02 -17.14
CA LEU A 8 -32.84 14.45 -18.22
C LEU A 8 -33.34 13.08 -17.78
N GLU A 9 -34.62 13.03 -17.43
CA GLU A 9 -35.38 11.82 -17.14
C GLU A 9 -35.57 11.02 -18.44
N ARG A 10 -35.19 9.74 -18.43
CA ARG A 10 -35.47 8.79 -19.51
C ARG A 10 -36.52 7.80 -19.05
N THR A 11 -37.67 7.84 -19.74
CA THR A 11 -38.80 6.93 -19.58
C THR A 11 -38.50 5.64 -20.34
N THR A 12 -38.46 4.49 -19.65
CA THR A 12 -38.25 3.18 -20.27
C THR A 12 -39.55 2.39 -20.26
N THR A 13 -40.12 2.18 -21.44
CA THR A 13 -41.30 1.33 -21.67
C THR A 13 -40.87 -0.14 -21.64
N ALA A 14 -41.48 -0.91 -20.75
CA ALA A 14 -41.33 -2.36 -20.64
C ALA A 14 -42.11 -3.08 -21.75
N ALA A 15 -41.44 -3.91 -22.54
CA ALA A 15 -42.07 -4.91 -23.41
C ALA A 15 -41.71 -6.31 -22.89
N ARG A 16 -42.75 -7.05 -22.53
CA ARG A 16 -42.75 -8.37 -21.89
C ARG A 16 -42.88 -9.42 -23.00
N THR A 17 -41.90 -10.30 -23.14
CA THR A 17 -41.96 -11.42 -24.09
C THR A 17 -41.90 -12.74 -23.34
N THR A 18 -42.99 -13.50 -23.42
CA THR A 18 -43.17 -14.89 -22.96
C THR A 18 -42.44 -15.89 -23.87
N PRO A 19 -41.90 -17.00 -23.35
CA PRO A 19 -41.67 -18.20 -24.15
C PRO A 19 -42.68 -19.32 -23.81
N SER A 20 -43.10 -20.01 -24.87
CA SER A 20 -43.93 -21.22 -24.86
C SER A 20 -43.03 -22.48 -24.76
N PRO A 21 -43.55 -23.64 -24.31
CA PRO A 21 -42.74 -24.79 -23.90
C PRO A 21 -42.60 -25.83 -25.01
N GLN A 22 -41.47 -26.55 -25.02
CA GLN A 22 -41.28 -27.96 -25.42
C GLN A 22 -39.77 -28.20 -25.61
N ASP A 23 -39.19 -29.13 -24.84
CA ASP A 23 -38.85 -30.44 -25.42
C ASP A 23 -38.45 -31.42 -24.31
N SER A 24 -38.86 -32.67 -24.51
CA SER A 24 -38.70 -33.78 -23.58
C SER A 24 -37.99 -34.89 -24.34
N THR A 25 -36.73 -35.17 -24.00
CA THR A 25 -36.04 -36.38 -24.45
C THR A 25 -35.21 -36.93 -23.31
N ALA A 26 -35.60 -38.13 -22.89
CA ALA A 26 -34.90 -38.99 -21.95
C ALA A 26 -33.71 -39.67 -22.64
N GLU A 27 -32.61 -39.83 -21.90
CA GLU A 27 -31.53 -40.78 -22.21
C GLU A 27 -30.94 -41.34 -20.89
N PRO A 28 -30.23 -42.48 -20.93
CA PRO A 28 -30.42 -43.59 -19.99
C PRO A 28 -29.30 -43.80 -18.96
N ASP A 29 -29.59 -44.72 -18.02
CA ASP A 29 -28.76 -45.25 -16.94
C ASP A 29 -27.29 -45.54 -17.30
N GLU A 30 -26.38 -45.12 -16.41
CA GLU A 30 -25.04 -45.71 -16.26
C GLU A 30 -24.75 -46.11 -14.79
N PRO A 31 -23.91 -47.13 -14.56
CA PRO A 31 -23.96 -47.99 -13.39
C PRO A 31 -23.13 -47.52 -12.20
N THR A 32 -23.60 -47.91 -11.01
CA THR A 32 -22.91 -47.77 -9.72
C THR A 32 -21.68 -48.68 -9.62
N PRO A 33 -20.51 -48.21 -9.13
CA PRO A 33 -19.41 -49.08 -8.75
C PRO A 33 -19.62 -49.72 -7.35
N PRO A 34 -19.03 -50.89 -7.07
CA PRO A 34 -19.36 -51.70 -5.90
C PRO A 34 -18.67 -51.24 -4.61
N ALA A 35 -19.38 -51.45 -3.51
CA ALA A 35 -18.86 -51.35 -2.15
C ALA A 35 -17.84 -52.47 -1.84
N SER A 36 -16.70 -52.08 -1.27
CA SER A 36 -15.78 -52.98 -0.57
C SER A 36 -15.51 -52.43 0.83
N SER A 37 -16.16 -53.06 1.81
CA SER A 37 -15.66 -53.44 3.13
C SER A 37 -14.35 -52.81 3.62
N ALA A 38 -14.40 -52.09 4.74
CA ALA A 38 -14.14 -52.67 6.06
C ALA A 38 -14.36 -51.63 7.16
N ALA A 39 -15.33 -51.93 8.03
CA ALA A 39 -15.55 -51.23 9.28
C ALA A 39 -14.49 -51.60 10.33
N ALA A 40 -14.46 -50.78 11.36
CA ALA A 40 -13.83 -50.94 12.67
C ALA A 40 -12.36 -50.53 12.77
N LEU A 41 -12.14 -49.28 13.21
CA LEU A 41 -11.62 -49.05 14.55
C LEU A 41 -12.32 -47.81 15.14
N PHE A 42 -12.95 -48.06 16.29
CA PHE A 42 -13.74 -47.12 17.08
C PHE A 42 -12.83 -46.22 17.91
N ASP A 43 -13.30 -45.00 18.12
CA ASP A 43 -13.21 -44.25 19.38
C ASP A 43 -11.89 -43.53 19.71
N GLN A 44 -11.83 -42.25 19.36
CA GLN A 44 -11.47 -41.18 20.31
C GLN A 44 -11.93 -39.82 19.75
N ALA A 45 -13.17 -39.47 20.08
CA ALA A 45 -13.70 -38.13 19.91
C ALA A 45 -13.25 -37.26 21.10
N GLU A 46 -12.17 -36.51 20.96
CA GLU A 46 -11.86 -35.39 21.85
C GLU A 46 -12.52 -34.11 21.32
N SER A 47 -13.65 -33.80 21.94
CA SER A 47 -14.36 -32.53 21.86
C SER A 47 -13.43 -31.34 22.08
N HIS A 48 -13.07 -30.62 21.02
CA HIS A 48 -12.40 -29.33 21.12
C HIS A 48 -13.46 -28.23 21.36
N PRO A 49 -13.42 -27.50 22.49
CA PRO A 49 -14.38 -26.45 22.77
C PRO A 49 -14.05 -25.18 21.96
N ARG A 50 -15.11 -24.60 21.37
CA ARG A 50 -15.10 -23.25 20.76
C ARG A 50 -14.58 -22.21 21.77
N PRO A 51 -13.68 -21.29 21.39
CA PRO A 51 -13.29 -20.21 22.30
C PRO A 51 -14.44 -19.19 22.38
N GLY A 52 -15.09 -19.18 23.55
CA GLY A 52 -16.08 -18.19 23.93
C GLY A 52 -15.47 -16.84 24.24
N ARG A 53 -16.07 -15.81 23.65
CA ARG A 53 -15.98 -14.39 24.00
C ARG A 53 -16.11 -14.18 25.51
N ARG A 54 -15.13 -13.55 26.18
CA ARG A 54 -15.28 -12.99 27.52
C ARG A 54 -14.51 -11.67 27.71
N PRO A 55 -14.98 -10.79 28.62
CA PRO A 55 -14.87 -9.35 28.50
C PRO A 55 -13.58 -8.78 29.12
N GLY A 56 -13.26 -7.56 28.67
CA GLY A 56 -12.07 -6.80 29.03
C GLY A 56 -11.89 -6.57 30.53
N ARG A 57 -10.62 -6.60 30.94
CA ARG A 57 -10.18 -6.10 32.25
C ARG A 57 -9.39 -4.82 32.05
N LEU A 58 -10.06 -3.72 32.34
CA LEU A 58 -9.49 -2.39 32.53
C LEU A 58 -8.45 -2.46 33.66
N ARG A 59 -7.18 -2.18 33.39
CA ARG A 59 -6.19 -1.92 34.45
C ARG A 59 -5.52 -0.59 34.20
N ARG A 60 -6.01 0.43 34.92
CA ARG A 60 -5.35 1.71 35.16
C ARG A 60 -3.91 1.50 35.58
N ARG A 61 -2.98 2.20 34.94
CA ARG A 61 -1.77 2.70 35.59
C ARG A 61 -1.60 4.19 35.26
N LEU A 62 -1.82 4.99 36.30
CA LEU A 62 -1.46 6.40 36.42
C LEU A 62 0.00 6.48 36.85
N THR A 63 0.79 7.29 36.15
CA THR A 63 2.00 8.04 36.57
C THR A 63 2.58 8.60 35.26
N GLY A 64 2.74 9.90 34.99
CA GLY A 64 2.88 11.07 35.85
C GLY A 64 4.24 11.71 35.58
N ALA A 65 4.29 12.82 34.83
CA ALA A 65 5.32 13.88 34.79
C ALA A 65 5.05 14.74 33.52
N LEU A 66 4.33 15.87 33.58
CA LEU A 66 4.70 17.22 34.07
C LEU A 66 5.71 17.98 33.18
N ILE A 67 5.15 18.73 32.22
CA ILE A 67 5.41 20.13 31.83
C ILE A 67 6.69 20.79 32.35
N VAL A 68 7.51 21.34 31.42
CA VAL A 68 8.19 22.64 31.61
C VAL A 68 8.21 23.40 30.28
N LEU A 69 7.56 24.58 30.27
CA LEU A 69 7.66 25.61 29.23
C LEU A 69 8.44 26.82 29.78
N LEU A 70 9.33 27.37 28.94
CA LEU A 70 9.77 28.77 28.78
C LEU A 70 10.52 29.51 29.90
N ALA A 71 11.67 30.10 29.53
CA ALA A 71 12.02 31.50 29.86
C ALA A 71 13.10 32.08 28.91
N LEU A 72 12.82 33.27 28.37
CA LEU A 72 13.68 34.18 27.60
C LEU A 72 14.15 35.33 28.52
N ALA A 73 15.41 35.78 28.40
CA ALA A 73 15.92 37.17 28.60
C ALA A 73 17.47 37.15 28.57
N ALA A 74 18.16 37.69 27.55
CA ALA A 74 18.51 39.10 27.27
C ALA A 74 19.78 39.60 28.00
N THR A 75 20.83 39.95 27.25
CA THR A 75 21.67 41.15 27.48
C THR A 75 22.40 41.59 26.20
N PHE A 76 22.36 42.91 25.97
CA PHE A 76 23.04 43.69 24.93
C PHE A 76 24.46 44.07 25.36
N GLY A 77 25.36 44.26 24.38
CA GLY A 77 26.65 44.95 24.54
C GLY A 77 27.09 45.57 23.21
N ALA A 78 27.06 46.90 23.16
CA ALA A 78 27.36 47.73 21.99
C ALA A 78 28.88 47.92 21.75
N GLY A 79 29.26 48.17 20.50
CA GLY A 79 30.59 48.66 20.12
C GLY A 79 30.67 48.98 18.62
N ALA A 80 30.45 50.24 18.26
CA ALA A 80 30.67 50.80 16.92
C ALA A 80 32.10 51.37 16.77
N LEU A 81 32.52 51.63 15.52
CA LEU A 81 33.53 52.56 14.95
C LEU A 81 34.26 51.83 13.78
N ALA A 82 33.96 52.04 12.49
CA ALA A 82 34.23 53.18 11.57
C ALA A 82 35.76 53.44 11.41
N ILE A 83 36.41 53.50 10.23
CA ILE A 83 36.27 54.46 9.10
C ILE A 83 37.25 54.09 7.93
N ASP A 84 36.85 54.43 6.68
CA ASP A 84 37.54 54.79 5.41
C ASP A 84 38.63 53.95 4.71
N ALA A 85 38.49 53.77 3.38
CA ALA A 85 39.09 54.70 2.40
C ALA A 85 38.71 54.39 0.92
N LEU A 86 38.30 55.44 0.21
CA LEU A 86 38.16 55.53 -1.25
C LEU A 86 39.53 55.55 -1.95
N GLY A 87 39.62 54.93 -3.13
CA GLY A 87 40.65 55.14 -4.13
C GLY A 87 40.08 55.03 -5.55
N LEU A 88 40.24 56.08 -6.35
CA LEU A 88 39.68 56.32 -7.69
C LEU A 88 40.75 56.13 -8.78
N LEU A 89 40.33 55.52 -9.92
CA LEU A 89 40.87 55.57 -11.32
C LEU A 89 42.23 54.84 -11.56
N ASP A 90 42.50 54.10 -12.66
CA ASP A 90 42.12 54.20 -14.09
C ASP A 90 42.54 52.86 -14.82
N PRO A 91 42.66 52.74 -16.17
CA PRO A 91 41.67 52.47 -17.22
C PRO A 91 41.73 51.04 -17.86
N ARG A 92 40.63 50.70 -18.56
CA ARG A 92 40.49 49.90 -19.80
C ARG A 92 41.38 48.67 -20.03
N THR A 93 40.76 47.51 -19.89
CA THR A 93 41.01 46.34 -20.75
C THR A 93 39.65 45.76 -21.12
N GLU A 94 39.28 45.77 -22.40
CA GLU A 94 38.12 45.02 -22.88
C GLU A 94 38.52 43.55 -23.05
N PRO A 95 37.86 42.59 -22.38
CA PRO A 95 37.79 41.23 -22.87
C PRO A 95 36.48 41.07 -23.64
N THR A 96 36.60 40.73 -24.91
CA THR A 96 35.56 40.21 -25.81
C THR A 96 34.45 39.49 -25.04
N ALA A 97 33.23 40.04 -25.11
CA ALA A 97 32.02 39.43 -24.58
C ALA A 97 31.77 38.08 -25.28
N ALA A 98 32.27 37.00 -24.67
CA ALA A 98 31.73 35.68 -24.92
C ALA A 98 30.32 35.64 -24.35
N ALA A 99 29.35 35.34 -25.20
CA ALA A 99 27.96 35.15 -24.80
C ALA A 99 27.88 34.14 -23.62
N PRO A 100 27.08 34.40 -22.57
CA PRO A 100 26.87 33.42 -21.53
C PRO A 100 26.12 32.23 -22.12
N THR A 101 26.84 31.14 -22.39
CA THR A 101 26.23 29.82 -22.51
C THR A 101 25.50 29.54 -21.19
N PRO A 102 24.20 29.22 -21.20
CA PRO A 102 23.56 28.74 -19.99
C PRO A 102 24.26 27.42 -19.62
N ASN A 103 25.08 27.47 -18.57
CA ASN A 103 25.57 26.27 -17.90
C ASN A 103 24.33 25.70 -17.20
N PRO A 104 23.75 24.56 -17.62
CA PRO A 104 22.77 23.92 -16.78
C PRO A 104 23.55 23.40 -15.58
N SER A 105 23.54 24.14 -14.47
CA SER A 105 23.92 23.59 -13.17
C SER A 105 22.98 22.40 -12.94
N VAL A 106 23.45 21.21 -13.26
CA VAL A 106 22.75 19.96 -12.95
C VAL A 106 22.82 19.84 -11.43
N HIS A 107 21.84 20.41 -10.75
CA HIS A 107 21.65 20.18 -9.33
C HIS A 107 21.31 18.70 -9.16
N THR A 108 22.26 17.91 -8.67
CA THR A 108 21.99 16.53 -8.25
C THR A 108 20.98 16.58 -7.10
N PRO A 109 19.82 15.92 -7.22
CA PRO A 109 18.83 15.89 -6.15
C PRO A 109 19.47 15.29 -4.89
N THR A 110 19.22 15.91 -3.74
CA THR A 110 19.76 15.50 -2.42
C THR A 110 18.77 14.66 -1.62
N LYS A 111 17.57 14.43 -2.17
CA LYS A 111 16.57 13.50 -1.64
C LYS A 111 15.59 13.08 -2.76
N PRO A 112 14.87 11.97 -2.60
CA PRO A 112 13.76 11.59 -3.47
C PRO A 112 12.72 12.71 -3.62
N ALA A 113 12.11 12.78 -4.80
CA ALA A 113 11.03 13.73 -5.06
C ALA A 113 9.77 13.32 -4.28
N ILE A 114 9.05 14.31 -3.75
CA ILE A 114 7.73 14.07 -3.13
C ILE A 114 6.77 13.57 -4.21
N VAL A 115 6.09 12.47 -3.92
CA VAL A 115 5.06 11.91 -4.79
C VAL A 115 3.71 12.47 -4.35
N VAL A 116 3.04 13.18 -5.26
CA VAL A 116 1.68 13.66 -5.06
C VAL A 116 0.71 12.62 -5.63
N PRO A 117 -0.12 11.97 -4.81
CA PRO A 117 -1.07 10.97 -5.29
C PRO A 117 -2.16 11.60 -6.17
N ASP A 118 -2.58 10.90 -7.23
CA ASP A 118 -3.68 11.30 -8.12
C ASP A 118 -4.96 10.52 -7.81
N TYR A 119 -5.88 11.17 -7.11
CA TYR A 119 -7.14 10.58 -6.68
C TYR A 119 -8.27 10.67 -7.71
N THR A 120 -8.03 11.17 -8.93
CA THR A 120 -9.11 11.34 -9.91
C THR A 120 -9.73 10.00 -10.25
N GLY A 121 -11.06 9.89 -10.19
CA GLY A 121 -11.77 8.65 -10.51
C GLY A 121 -11.80 7.62 -9.39
N PHE A 122 -11.33 7.95 -8.17
CA PHE A 122 -11.44 7.06 -7.02
C PHE A 122 -12.91 6.67 -6.75
N ASP A 123 -13.18 5.37 -6.76
CA ASP A 123 -14.44 4.76 -6.33
C ASP A 123 -14.14 3.79 -5.17
N PRO A 124 -14.69 3.98 -3.97
CA PRO A 124 -14.49 3.05 -2.86
C PRO A 124 -15.05 1.65 -3.15
N ALA A 125 -16.03 1.49 -4.03
CA ALA A 125 -16.52 0.17 -4.42
C ALA A 125 -15.60 -0.52 -5.44
N HIS A 126 -14.74 0.21 -6.15
CA HIS A 126 -13.90 -0.32 -7.20
C HIS A 126 -12.54 0.39 -7.26
N VAL A 127 -11.60 -0.09 -6.44
CA VAL A 127 -10.30 0.57 -6.27
C VAL A 127 -9.30 0.15 -7.36
N ILE A 128 -9.35 -1.10 -7.80
CA ILE A 128 -8.44 -1.69 -8.78
C ILE A 128 -9.06 -2.97 -9.35
N ASP A 129 -8.88 -3.21 -10.64
CA ASP A 129 -9.31 -4.44 -11.30
C ASP A 129 -8.53 -5.67 -10.81
N ASP A 130 -9.19 -6.83 -10.70
CA ASP A 130 -8.55 -8.10 -10.33
C ASP A 130 -7.40 -8.45 -11.29
N ASP A 131 -7.62 -8.32 -12.60
CA ASP A 131 -6.61 -8.60 -13.62
C ASP A 131 -5.40 -7.65 -13.55
N VAL A 132 -5.57 -6.46 -12.98
CA VAL A 132 -4.47 -5.51 -12.76
C VAL A 132 -3.74 -5.83 -11.45
N PHE A 133 -4.48 -6.26 -10.43
CA PHE A 133 -3.93 -6.56 -9.10
C PHE A 133 -3.11 -7.85 -9.08
N PHE A 134 -3.59 -8.88 -9.78
CA PHE A 134 -2.99 -10.22 -9.80
C PHE A 134 -2.14 -10.49 -11.06
N ASP A 135 -1.82 -9.48 -11.87
CA ASP A 135 -0.87 -9.59 -12.99
C ASP A 135 0.58 -9.57 -12.49
N SER A 136 1.08 -10.74 -12.12
CA SER A 136 2.48 -10.95 -11.72
C SER A 136 3.51 -10.64 -12.81
N SER A 137 3.07 -10.51 -14.07
CA SER A 137 3.92 -10.18 -15.21
C SER A 137 3.95 -8.69 -15.56
N SER A 138 3.23 -7.85 -14.79
CA SER A 138 3.05 -6.42 -15.11
C SER A 138 4.34 -5.58 -15.10
N MET A 139 5.43 -6.08 -14.51
CA MET A 139 6.77 -5.51 -14.64
C MET A 139 7.83 -6.61 -14.62
N THR A 140 8.85 -6.44 -15.46
CA THR A 140 10.09 -7.22 -15.44
C THR A 140 11.04 -6.74 -14.33
N LEU A 141 12.07 -7.54 -14.02
CA LEU A 141 13.13 -7.13 -13.10
C LEU A 141 13.79 -5.82 -13.51
N GLU A 142 14.11 -5.65 -14.80
CA GLU A 142 14.72 -4.41 -15.30
C GLU A 142 13.81 -3.19 -15.08
N GLU A 143 12.50 -3.34 -15.31
CA GLU A 143 11.53 -2.26 -15.10
C GLU A 143 11.36 -1.93 -13.62
N VAL A 144 11.35 -2.93 -12.72
CA VAL A 144 11.27 -2.70 -11.27
C VAL A 144 12.54 -2.02 -10.77
N THR A 145 13.73 -2.48 -11.19
CA THR A 145 15.00 -1.82 -10.85
C THR A 145 15.01 -0.37 -11.32
N ALA A 146 14.68 -0.11 -12.59
CA ALA A 146 14.64 1.24 -13.14
C ALA A 146 13.57 2.13 -12.47
N PHE A 147 12.46 1.54 -12.02
CA PHE A 147 11.45 2.24 -11.24
C PHE A 147 12.00 2.68 -9.89
N ILE A 148 12.58 1.76 -9.12
CA ILE A 148 13.16 2.04 -7.79
C ILE A 148 14.25 3.09 -7.93
N ASP A 149 15.19 2.94 -8.87
CA ASP A 149 16.28 3.89 -9.09
C ASP A 149 15.76 5.30 -9.42
N ARG A 150 14.67 5.39 -10.18
CA ARG A 150 14.05 6.67 -10.54
C ARG A 150 13.38 7.33 -9.34
N VAL A 151 12.56 6.57 -8.60
CA VAL A 151 11.78 7.12 -7.47
C VAL A 151 12.70 7.45 -6.29
N ASN A 152 13.67 6.57 -6.01
CA ASN A 152 14.63 6.72 -4.93
C ASN A 152 15.82 7.64 -5.29
N LYS A 153 15.83 8.22 -6.50
CA LYS A 153 16.92 9.08 -6.98
C LYS A 153 17.23 10.21 -6.01
N GLY A 154 18.50 10.30 -5.63
CA GLY A 154 18.99 11.30 -4.68
C GLY A 154 18.84 10.89 -3.22
N CYS A 155 18.42 9.66 -2.93
CA CYS A 155 18.44 9.11 -1.58
C CYS A 155 19.85 9.17 -0.98
N THR A 156 19.89 9.46 0.31
CA THR A 156 21.05 9.32 1.18
C THR A 156 20.74 8.29 2.26
N PRO A 157 21.72 7.48 2.70
CA PRO A 157 21.53 6.55 3.81
C PRO A 157 20.96 7.22 5.06
N GLY A 158 20.26 6.43 5.87
CA GLY A 158 19.77 6.84 7.17
C GLY A 158 20.89 7.19 8.14
N ASP A 159 20.57 7.96 9.18
CA ASP A 159 21.55 8.35 10.21
C ASP A 159 22.14 7.14 10.96
N ASP A 160 21.40 6.02 11.00
CA ASP A 160 21.81 4.73 11.55
C ASP A 160 22.64 3.87 10.58
N GLY A 161 22.92 4.38 9.37
CA GLY A 161 23.63 3.67 8.31
C GLY A 161 22.73 2.82 7.41
N THR A 162 21.41 2.88 7.59
CA THR A 162 20.45 2.16 6.75
C THR A 162 20.60 2.54 5.28
N PRO A 163 20.83 1.57 4.37
CA PRO A 163 21.05 1.86 2.96
C PRO A 163 19.75 2.29 2.25
N CYS A 164 19.91 3.10 1.21
CA CYS A 164 18.83 3.46 0.28
C CYS A 164 18.24 2.22 -0.40
N LEU A 165 16.94 2.24 -0.72
CA LEU A 165 16.23 1.08 -1.27
C LEU A 165 16.85 0.56 -2.58
N SER A 166 17.39 1.45 -3.42
CA SER A 166 18.10 1.09 -4.66
C SER A 166 19.43 0.36 -4.42
N GLU A 167 20.02 0.50 -3.23
CA GLU A 167 21.33 -0.07 -2.86
C GLU A 167 21.21 -1.19 -1.82
N ALA A 168 20.06 -1.30 -1.16
CA ALA A 168 19.79 -2.27 -0.12
C ALA A 168 19.79 -3.69 -0.70
N VAL A 169 20.41 -4.60 0.06
CA VAL A 169 20.42 -6.03 -0.23
C VAL A 169 19.93 -6.80 0.98
N PHE A 170 19.26 -7.92 0.73
CA PHE A 170 18.56 -8.72 1.74
C PHE A 170 19.00 -10.17 1.65
N THR A 171 19.08 -10.83 2.81
CA THR A 171 19.10 -12.29 2.87
C THR A 171 17.65 -12.76 2.89
N THR A 172 17.30 -13.62 1.93
CA THR A 172 15.98 -14.23 1.82
C THR A 172 16.03 -15.69 2.22
N GLU A 173 14.85 -16.27 2.45
CA GLU A 173 14.71 -17.59 3.04
C GLU A 173 13.86 -18.49 2.14
N ASP A 174 14.06 -19.80 2.27
CA ASP A 174 13.26 -20.78 1.55
C ASP A 174 11.83 -20.80 2.10
N TYR A 175 10.86 -20.76 1.20
CA TYR A 175 9.45 -21.01 1.49
C TYR A 175 8.95 -22.11 0.56
N GLU A 176 8.39 -23.17 1.13
CA GLU A 176 7.73 -24.20 0.34
C GLU A 176 6.47 -23.63 -0.36
N PRO A 177 6.15 -24.11 -1.57
CA PRO A 177 4.88 -23.83 -2.22
C PRO A 177 3.67 -24.03 -1.30
N GLY A 178 2.75 -23.07 -1.26
CA GLY A 178 1.57 -23.13 -0.40
C GLY A 178 0.41 -22.27 -0.89
N PRO A 179 -0.72 -22.24 -0.17
CA PRO A 179 -1.92 -21.52 -0.59
C PRO A 179 -1.68 -20.00 -0.72
N GLY A 180 -0.82 -19.40 0.11
CA GLY A 180 -0.46 -17.99 -0.04
C GLY A 180 0.38 -17.72 -1.28
N CYS A 181 1.38 -18.56 -1.55
CA CYS A 181 2.25 -18.40 -2.72
C CYS A 181 2.57 -19.77 -3.32
N ALA A 182 1.92 -20.07 -4.44
CA ALA A 182 1.97 -21.38 -5.07
C ALA A 182 3.33 -21.68 -5.72
N GLY A 183 4.14 -20.66 -5.99
CA GLY A 183 5.50 -20.83 -6.53
C GLY A 183 6.56 -21.19 -5.49
N GLY A 184 6.26 -21.00 -4.19
CA GLY A 184 7.29 -21.05 -3.14
C GLY A 184 8.38 -19.99 -3.35
N TYR A 185 9.44 -20.04 -2.56
CA TYR A 185 10.57 -19.12 -2.68
C TYR A 185 11.87 -19.86 -2.41
N THR A 186 12.90 -19.60 -3.22
CA THR A 186 14.26 -20.11 -2.97
C THR A 186 15.10 -18.96 -2.45
N GLY A 187 15.49 -19.04 -1.19
CA GLY A 187 16.24 -18.00 -0.50
C GLY A 187 17.68 -17.93 -0.99
N VAL A 188 18.20 -16.70 -1.09
CA VAL A 188 19.61 -16.45 -1.38
C VAL A 188 20.11 -15.26 -0.55
N GLU A 189 21.43 -15.15 -0.43
CA GLU A 189 22.06 -13.97 0.15
C GLU A 189 22.22 -12.87 -0.89
N GLY A 190 21.96 -11.62 -0.51
CA GLY A 190 22.30 -10.45 -1.29
C GLY A 190 21.31 -10.10 -2.40
N GLU A 191 20.02 -10.42 -2.25
CA GLU A 191 18.99 -9.97 -3.19
C GLU A 191 18.74 -8.48 -3.05
N THR A 192 18.71 -7.76 -4.17
CA THR A 192 18.22 -6.38 -4.23
C THR A 192 16.72 -6.32 -3.94
N ALA A 193 16.24 -5.13 -3.54
CA ALA A 193 14.80 -4.89 -3.38
C ALA A 193 13.97 -5.27 -4.63
N ALA A 194 14.50 -4.98 -5.82
CA ALA A 194 13.84 -5.31 -7.08
C ALA A 194 13.70 -6.82 -7.31
N GLN A 195 14.74 -7.60 -6.98
CA GLN A 195 14.70 -9.06 -7.06
C GLN A 195 13.67 -9.62 -6.10
N VAL A 196 13.68 -9.18 -4.84
CA VAL A 196 12.68 -9.59 -3.84
C VAL A 196 11.27 -9.31 -4.34
N ILE A 197 10.98 -8.10 -4.84
CA ILE A 197 9.64 -7.73 -5.34
C ILE A 197 9.20 -8.63 -6.50
N VAL A 198 10.05 -8.85 -7.50
CA VAL A 198 9.70 -9.65 -8.68
C VAL A 198 9.58 -11.14 -8.35
N ASN A 199 10.46 -11.66 -7.50
CA ASN A 199 10.43 -13.07 -7.09
C ASN A 199 9.21 -13.36 -6.23
N VAL A 200 8.86 -12.47 -5.30
CA VAL A 200 7.61 -12.57 -4.51
C VAL A 200 6.38 -12.43 -5.41
N ALA A 201 6.35 -11.43 -6.30
CA ALA A 201 5.25 -11.24 -7.26
C ALA A 201 4.98 -12.51 -8.08
N THR A 202 6.04 -13.13 -8.60
CA THR A 202 5.97 -14.37 -9.37
C THR A 202 5.50 -15.53 -8.51
N SER A 203 6.09 -15.68 -7.31
CA SER A 203 5.75 -16.75 -6.35
C SER A 203 4.28 -16.74 -5.95
N CYS A 204 3.75 -15.54 -5.68
CA CYS A 204 2.42 -15.35 -5.12
C CYS A 204 1.38 -14.98 -6.17
N GLY A 205 1.73 -14.74 -7.44
CA GLY A 205 0.76 -14.31 -8.44
C GLY A 205 0.14 -12.94 -8.13
N VAL A 206 0.96 -11.97 -7.68
CA VAL A 206 0.53 -10.60 -7.37
C VAL A 206 1.37 -9.63 -8.19
N SER A 207 0.78 -8.52 -8.62
CA SER A 207 1.44 -7.52 -9.45
C SER A 207 2.64 -6.84 -8.75
N PRO A 208 3.83 -6.78 -9.38
CA PRO A 208 4.93 -5.94 -8.88
C PRO A 208 4.52 -4.48 -8.66
N ARG A 209 3.63 -3.92 -9.49
CA ARG A 209 3.11 -2.55 -9.34
C ARG A 209 2.28 -2.38 -8.07
N VAL A 210 1.53 -3.41 -7.69
CA VAL A 210 0.79 -3.46 -6.42
C VAL A 210 1.75 -3.51 -5.24
N LEU A 211 2.78 -4.38 -5.27
CA LEU A 211 3.75 -4.49 -4.18
C LEU A 211 4.52 -3.18 -3.97
N LEU A 212 4.96 -2.52 -5.05
CA LEU A 212 5.60 -1.19 -5.00
C LEU A 212 4.67 -0.14 -4.37
N THR A 213 3.40 -0.09 -4.81
CA THR A 213 2.38 0.81 -4.25
C THR A 213 2.14 0.55 -2.77
N LEU A 214 2.05 -0.72 -2.37
CA LEU A 214 1.82 -1.10 -0.98
C LEU A 214 2.97 -0.66 -0.08
N ILE A 215 4.22 -0.95 -0.46
CA ILE A 215 5.40 -0.56 0.31
C ILE A 215 5.48 0.97 0.49
N GLN A 216 5.11 1.74 -0.54
CA GLN A 216 5.01 3.20 -0.39
C GLN A 216 3.89 3.62 0.56
N LYS A 217 2.71 3.03 0.42
CA LYS A 217 1.56 3.37 1.27
C LYS A 217 1.88 3.16 2.74
N GLU A 218 2.57 2.06 3.06
CA GLU A 218 2.75 1.62 4.44
C GLU A 218 3.95 2.29 5.12
N GLN A 219 5.09 2.45 4.41
CA GLN A 219 6.31 3.01 5.02
C GLN A 219 6.93 4.17 4.24
N SER A 220 6.31 4.65 3.16
CA SER A 220 6.91 5.64 2.25
C SER A 220 8.29 5.25 1.73
N LEU A 221 8.62 3.95 1.76
CA LEU A 221 10.00 3.45 1.67
C LEU A 221 10.64 3.70 0.30
N LEU A 222 9.86 3.77 -0.79
CA LEU A 222 10.38 4.14 -2.12
C LEU A 222 10.95 5.57 -2.14
N THR A 223 10.46 6.44 -1.25
CA THR A 223 10.86 7.85 -1.13
C THR A 223 11.63 8.18 0.15
N ALA A 224 11.81 7.22 1.06
CA ALA A 224 12.53 7.40 2.31
C ALA A 224 14.02 7.71 2.06
N SER A 225 14.58 8.62 2.86
CA SER A 225 15.97 9.07 2.75
C SER A 225 16.42 9.81 4.02
N GLY A 226 17.71 9.73 4.36
CA GLY A 226 18.30 10.48 5.47
C GLY A 226 17.54 10.27 6.78
N GLU A 227 17.18 11.37 7.46
CA GLU A 227 16.45 11.34 8.74
C GLU A 227 15.09 10.59 8.70
N SER A 228 14.53 10.37 7.51
CA SER A 228 13.27 9.64 7.30
C SER A 228 13.45 8.17 6.91
N LEU A 229 14.69 7.67 6.92
CA LEU A 229 15.04 6.29 6.60
C LEU A 229 15.80 5.66 7.76
N SER A 230 15.32 4.51 8.20
CA SER A 230 15.82 3.73 9.32
C SER A 230 15.60 2.24 9.09
N ALA A 231 16.26 1.40 9.89
CA ALA A 231 16.07 -0.05 9.79
C ALA A 231 14.59 -0.47 9.97
N HIS A 232 13.83 0.28 10.78
CA HIS A 232 12.41 0.03 11.03
C HIS A 232 11.56 0.07 9.76
N ASP A 233 11.89 0.95 8.81
CA ASP A 233 11.13 1.09 7.56
C ASP A 233 11.22 -0.18 6.70
N TYR A 234 12.33 -0.93 6.81
CA TYR A 234 12.46 -2.26 6.20
C TYR A 234 11.81 -3.35 7.05
N GLU A 235 11.88 -3.25 8.38
CA GLU A 235 11.23 -4.21 9.29
C GLU A 235 9.71 -4.25 9.09
N ALA A 236 9.11 -3.10 8.82
CA ALA A 236 7.67 -2.89 8.67
C ALA A 236 7.24 -2.57 7.23
N ALA A 237 8.07 -2.90 6.22
CA ALA A 237 7.96 -2.42 4.84
C ALA A 237 6.57 -2.47 4.20
N ALA A 238 5.74 -3.45 4.56
CA ALA A 238 4.37 -3.59 4.06
C ALA A 238 3.30 -3.53 5.16
N GLY A 239 3.66 -3.24 6.41
CA GLY A 239 2.74 -3.21 7.55
C GLY A 239 2.11 -4.57 7.90
N TYR A 240 2.61 -5.67 7.35
CA TYR A 240 2.05 -7.01 7.55
C TYR A 240 2.39 -7.52 8.95
N ASP A 241 1.37 -7.82 9.76
CA ASP A 241 1.51 -8.25 11.16
C ASP A 241 2.41 -7.30 12.01
N CYS A 242 2.29 -6.00 11.74
CA CYS A 242 2.94 -4.92 12.48
C CYS A 242 1.88 -4.08 13.22
N PRO A 243 1.71 -4.23 14.55
CA PRO A 243 0.72 -3.46 15.29
C PRO A 243 1.13 -1.98 15.40
N ASP A 244 0.15 -1.08 15.25
CA ASP A 244 0.33 0.37 15.36
C ASP A 244 1.08 0.76 16.65
N GLY A 245 2.20 1.47 16.50
CA GLY A 245 3.02 1.97 17.61
C GLY A 245 3.75 0.87 18.41
N GLY A 246 3.78 -0.36 17.90
CA GLY A 246 4.49 -1.50 18.47
C GLY A 246 5.63 -2.00 17.59
N THR A 247 6.32 -3.04 18.08
CA THR A 247 7.28 -3.81 17.28
C THR A 247 6.52 -4.83 16.44
N CYS A 248 6.90 -4.97 15.16
CA CYS A 248 6.39 -6.03 14.29
C CYS A 248 6.61 -7.42 14.90
N ASP A 249 5.77 -8.39 14.55
CA ASP A 249 6.05 -9.78 14.88
C ASP A 249 7.44 -10.17 14.33
N PRO A 250 8.38 -10.66 15.16
CA PRO A 250 9.70 -11.09 14.68
C PRO A 250 9.65 -12.15 13.59
N GLU A 251 8.58 -12.93 13.48
CA GLU A 251 8.38 -13.89 12.39
C GLU A 251 8.10 -13.21 11.04
N HIS A 252 7.64 -11.96 11.05
CA HIS A 252 7.26 -11.21 9.86
C HIS A 252 8.11 -9.96 9.63
N ALA A 253 8.93 -9.56 10.60
CA ALA A 253 9.80 -8.41 10.50
C ALA A 253 10.90 -8.59 9.43
N GLY A 254 11.10 -7.56 8.62
CA GLY A 254 12.16 -7.48 7.60
C GLY A 254 11.59 -7.44 6.18
N PHE A 255 12.31 -6.77 5.28
CA PHE A 255 11.78 -6.40 3.96
C PHE A 255 11.21 -7.60 3.19
N PHE A 256 11.97 -8.69 3.09
CA PHE A 256 11.51 -9.91 2.41
C PHE A 256 10.25 -10.50 3.04
N ARG A 257 10.25 -10.69 4.37
CA ARG A 257 9.13 -11.30 5.10
C ARG A 257 7.87 -10.44 5.05
N GLN A 258 8.02 -9.12 5.10
CA GLN A 258 6.93 -8.17 4.92
C GLN A 258 6.31 -8.26 3.53
N VAL A 259 7.13 -8.23 2.48
CA VAL A 259 6.66 -8.27 1.09
C VAL A 259 6.04 -9.63 0.75
N TYR A 260 6.68 -10.74 1.15
CA TYR A 260 6.15 -12.09 0.98
C TYR A 260 4.86 -12.30 1.78
N GLY A 261 4.83 -11.91 3.05
CA GLY A 261 3.67 -12.05 3.93
C GLY A 261 2.46 -11.29 3.41
N ALA A 262 2.64 -10.03 2.99
CA ALA A 262 1.58 -9.24 2.40
C ALA A 262 1.04 -9.86 1.11
N ALA A 263 1.92 -10.26 0.18
CA ALA A 263 1.51 -10.91 -1.07
C ALA A 263 0.75 -12.22 -0.84
N ALA A 264 1.27 -13.07 0.07
CA ALA A 264 0.61 -14.30 0.50
C ALA A 264 -0.77 -14.02 1.12
N GLN A 265 -0.91 -12.94 1.88
CA GLN A 265 -2.16 -12.56 2.51
C GLN A 265 -3.21 -12.11 1.49
N PHE A 266 -2.84 -11.36 0.46
CA PHE A 266 -3.76 -11.03 -0.64
C PHE A 266 -4.25 -12.27 -1.38
N GLN A 267 -3.39 -13.27 -1.58
CA GLN A 267 -3.81 -14.56 -2.14
C GLN A 267 -4.76 -15.33 -1.24
N ARG A 268 -4.57 -15.30 0.09
CA ARG A 268 -5.53 -15.91 1.02
C ARG A 268 -6.90 -15.22 0.95
N TYR A 269 -6.94 -13.88 0.87
CA TYR A 269 -8.19 -13.16 0.65
C TYR A 269 -8.86 -13.59 -0.66
N HIS A 270 -8.08 -13.80 -1.72
CA HIS A 270 -8.57 -14.21 -3.03
C HIS A 270 -9.11 -15.65 -3.05
N GLN A 271 -8.44 -16.57 -2.37
CA GLN A 271 -8.75 -18.01 -2.43
C GLN A 271 -9.82 -18.46 -1.43
N ASP A 272 -9.92 -17.80 -0.28
CA ASP A 272 -10.93 -18.10 0.76
C ASP A 272 -11.60 -16.81 1.26
N PRO A 273 -12.34 -16.09 0.40
CA PRO A 273 -12.93 -14.81 0.78
C PRO A 273 -13.91 -14.92 1.96
N GLN A 274 -14.56 -16.08 2.12
CA GLN A 274 -15.56 -16.33 3.16
C GLN A 274 -14.95 -16.44 4.57
N ALA A 275 -13.62 -16.52 4.68
CA ALA A 275 -12.91 -16.47 5.95
C ALA A 275 -12.70 -15.05 6.49
N TYR A 276 -13.07 -14.01 5.72
CA TYR A 276 -12.77 -12.61 6.03
C TYR A 276 -14.02 -11.74 6.14
N GLU A 277 -13.85 -10.53 6.67
CA GLU A 277 -14.96 -9.61 6.97
C GLU A 277 -15.52 -8.94 5.72
N VAL A 278 -14.64 -8.58 4.78
CA VAL A 278 -15.03 -7.91 3.54
C VAL A 278 -15.01 -8.88 2.38
N ILE A 279 -16.18 -9.09 1.76
CA ILE A 279 -16.40 -10.05 0.67
C ILE A 279 -16.86 -9.30 -0.57
N ALA A 280 -16.29 -9.63 -1.73
CA ALA A 280 -16.69 -9.04 -3.01
C ALA A 280 -18.17 -9.32 -3.31
N GLY A 281 -18.90 -8.29 -3.74
CA GLY A 281 -20.34 -8.35 -4.03
C GLY A 281 -21.24 -8.28 -2.80
N GLU A 282 -20.70 -8.30 -1.58
CA GLU A 282 -21.46 -8.20 -0.34
C GLU A 282 -21.24 -6.83 0.33
N THR A 283 -22.29 -6.28 0.94
CA THR A 283 -22.18 -5.01 1.67
C THR A 283 -21.51 -5.23 3.01
N ALA A 284 -20.38 -4.54 3.23
CA ALA A 284 -19.66 -4.50 4.51
C ALA A 284 -19.82 -3.13 5.18
N THR A 285 -19.90 -3.12 6.52
CA THR A 285 -19.90 -1.89 7.32
C THR A 285 -18.51 -1.70 7.94
N LEU A 286 -17.82 -0.63 7.57
CA LEU A 286 -16.46 -0.34 8.03
C LEU A 286 -16.39 1.01 8.74
N GLY A 287 -15.45 1.16 9.67
CA GLY A 287 -15.17 2.43 10.33
C GLY A 287 -14.48 3.43 9.40
N TYR A 288 -14.59 4.73 9.69
CA TYR A 288 -13.74 5.73 9.03
C TYR A 288 -12.33 5.83 9.64
N ALA A 289 -12.22 5.43 10.92
CA ALA A 289 -10.97 5.37 11.68
C ALA A 289 -11.09 4.34 12.81
N PRO A 290 -9.97 3.93 13.46
CA PRO A 290 -10.01 3.01 14.60
C PRO A 290 -10.88 3.50 15.77
N THR A 291 -11.04 4.83 15.89
CA THR A 291 -11.82 5.44 16.95
C THR A 291 -13.32 5.34 16.64
N ALA A 292 -14.07 4.61 17.46
CA ALA A 292 -15.51 4.39 17.26
C ALA A 292 -16.35 5.68 17.16
N ALA A 293 -15.91 6.78 17.78
CA ALA A 293 -16.60 8.08 17.68
C ALA A 293 -16.56 8.68 16.27
N CYS A 294 -15.67 8.21 15.40
CA CYS A 294 -15.60 8.62 14.00
C CYS A 294 -16.74 8.07 13.15
N GLY A 295 -17.46 7.05 13.64
CA GLY A 295 -18.57 6.44 12.90
C GLY A 295 -18.11 5.45 11.83
N THR A 296 -19.09 5.05 11.01
CA THR A 296 -18.98 3.97 10.02
C THR A 296 -19.65 4.37 8.71
N GLY A 297 -19.25 3.71 7.63
CA GLY A 297 -19.93 3.73 6.34
C GLY A 297 -20.15 2.30 5.81
N GLU A 298 -20.83 2.20 4.68
CA GLU A 298 -21.05 0.95 3.96
C GLU A 298 -20.32 0.96 2.62
N VAL A 299 -19.78 -0.19 2.22
CA VAL A 299 -19.18 -0.41 0.90
C VAL A 299 -19.61 -1.77 0.38
N THR A 300 -19.82 -1.88 -0.93
CA THR A 300 -20.02 -3.18 -1.60
C THR A 300 -18.91 -3.30 -2.64
N PRO A 301 -17.77 -3.94 -2.30
CA PRO A 301 -16.64 -4.07 -3.22
C PRO A 301 -17.06 -4.84 -4.47
N LEU A 302 -16.76 -4.33 -5.66
CA LEU A 302 -17.17 -4.96 -6.91
C LEU A 302 -16.38 -6.23 -7.23
N ASN A 303 -15.15 -6.32 -6.74
CA ASN A 303 -14.21 -7.40 -7.08
C ASN A 303 -13.34 -7.82 -5.89
N GLN A 304 -12.56 -8.87 -6.09
CA GLN A 304 -11.82 -9.54 -5.03
C GLN A 304 -10.60 -8.74 -4.55
N ALA A 305 -9.94 -8.02 -5.44
CA ALA A 305 -8.81 -7.13 -5.14
C ALA A 305 -9.27 -5.96 -4.26
N THR A 306 -10.40 -5.33 -4.59
CA THR A 306 -10.96 -4.25 -3.77
C THR A 306 -11.36 -4.75 -2.39
N ALA A 307 -12.02 -5.92 -2.30
CA ALA A 307 -12.32 -6.56 -1.01
C ALA A 307 -11.04 -6.87 -0.21
N GLY A 308 -10.00 -7.39 -0.88
CA GLY A 308 -8.69 -7.66 -0.28
C GLY A 308 -8.02 -6.42 0.30
N LEU A 309 -8.08 -5.27 -0.38
CA LEU A 309 -7.53 -4.01 0.12
C LEU A 309 -8.22 -3.53 1.40
N TYR A 310 -9.54 -3.72 1.51
CA TYR A 310 -10.26 -3.41 2.75
C TYR A 310 -10.01 -4.44 3.85
N ASN A 311 -9.82 -5.72 3.52
CA ASN A 311 -9.38 -6.69 4.53
C ASN A 311 -7.96 -6.39 5.04
N TYR A 312 -7.10 -5.81 4.20
CA TYR A 312 -5.75 -5.40 4.59
C TYR A 312 -5.74 -4.10 5.41
N THR A 313 -6.53 -3.09 5.00
CA THR A 313 -6.70 -1.83 5.72
C THR A 313 -8.19 -1.49 5.91
N PRO A 314 -8.81 -1.88 7.03
CA PRO A 314 -10.27 -1.92 7.19
C PRO A 314 -10.89 -0.57 7.56
N TYR A 315 -10.61 0.47 6.77
CA TYR A 315 -11.18 1.79 6.96
C TYR A 315 -11.69 2.39 5.65
N LEU A 316 -12.86 3.01 5.72
CA LEU A 316 -13.41 3.84 4.66
C LEU A 316 -12.90 5.27 4.76
N LEU A 317 -12.95 5.96 3.64
CA LEU A 317 -12.71 7.38 3.58
C LEU A 317 -13.94 8.14 4.09
N ASN A 318 -13.75 9.15 4.94
CA ASN A 318 -14.81 10.10 5.29
C ASN A 318 -14.79 11.32 4.35
N ASP A 319 -15.91 12.04 4.25
CA ASP A 319 -16.07 13.19 3.35
C ASP A 319 -15.00 14.28 3.54
N ALA A 320 -14.49 14.45 4.76
CA ALA A 320 -13.47 15.45 5.09
C ALA A 320 -12.16 15.25 4.29
N ALA A 321 -11.88 14.05 3.80
CA ALA A 321 -10.69 13.77 3.01
C ALA A 321 -10.53 14.68 1.78
N TRP A 322 -11.64 15.09 1.16
CA TRP A 322 -11.62 15.97 -0.01
C TRP A 322 -11.23 17.42 0.31
N ASP A 323 -11.30 17.80 1.59
CA ASP A 323 -10.96 19.12 2.11
C ASP A 323 -9.69 19.09 2.99
N GLY A 324 -8.82 18.10 2.80
CA GLY A 324 -7.54 17.96 3.50
C GLY A 324 -7.58 17.07 4.75
N GLY A 325 -8.73 16.45 5.03
CA GLY A 325 -8.93 15.49 6.12
C GLY A 325 -9.23 16.12 7.47
N ASP A 326 -9.63 15.27 8.41
CA ASP A 326 -9.85 15.59 9.82
C ASP A 326 -9.31 14.47 10.74
N ALA A 327 -9.61 14.53 12.03
CA ALA A 327 -9.18 13.53 13.01
C ALA A 327 -9.77 12.12 12.79
N CYS A 328 -10.73 11.99 11.88
CA CYS A 328 -11.40 10.75 11.52
C CYS A 328 -11.08 10.29 10.09
N THR A 329 -10.17 10.96 9.40
CA THR A 329 -9.71 10.56 8.07
C THR A 329 -8.60 9.53 8.14
N THR A 330 -8.89 8.33 7.63
CA THR A 330 -7.87 7.32 7.35
C THR A 330 -7.58 7.29 5.86
N TRP A 331 -6.30 7.45 5.49
CA TRP A 331 -5.90 7.62 4.09
C TRP A 331 -5.57 6.32 3.37
N GLY A 332 -5.54 5.16 4.06
CA GLY A 332 -4.99 3.90 3.54
C GLY A 332 -5.41 3.56 2.11
N THR A 333 -6.65 3.16 1.89
CA THR A 333 -7.14 2.73 0.56
C THR A 333 -7.07 3.85 -0.48
N LEU A 334 -7.33 5.10 -0.09
CA LEU A 334 -7.22 6.26 -0.99
C LEU A 334 -5.77 6.51 -1.44
N ASN A 335 -4.80 6.42 -0.53
CA ASN A 335 -3.38 6.55 -0.85
C ASN A 335 -2.89 5.41 -1.73
N PHE A 336 -3.35 4.18 -1.51
CA PHE A 336 -3.05 3.06 -2.41
C PHE A 336 -3.46 3.42 -3.85
N TYR A 337 -4.73 3.80 -4.04
CA TYR A 337 -5.25 4.20 -5.34
C TYR A 337 -4.43 5.34 -5.95
N GLY A 338 -4.22 6.41 -5.18
CA GLY A 338 -3.56 7.61 -5.69
C GLY A 338 -2.10 7.37 -6.06
N TYR A 339 -1.34 6.61 -5.27
CA TYR A 339 0.04 6.25 -5.61
C TYR A 339 0.10 5.34 -6.84
N TYR A 340 -0.76 4.32 -6.90
CA TYR A 340 -0.84 3.44 -8.07
C TYR A 340 -1.09 4.28 -9.33
N ARG A 341 -2.10 5.15 -9.27
CA ARG A 341 -2.52 5.95 -10.42
C ARG A 341 -1.48 6.96 -10.87
N THR A 342 -0.81 7.61 -9.93
CA THR A 342 0.31 8.53 -10.23
C THR A 342 1.44 7.82 -10.98
N TRP A 343 1.70 6.55 -10.70
CA TRP A 343 2.86 5.84 -11.25
C TRP A 343 2.57 4.98 -12.47
N PHE A 344 1.41 4.34 -12.49
CA PHE A 344 1.10 3.27 -13.43
C PHE A 344 -0.16 3.54 -14.26
N GLY A 345 -0.85 4.65 -14.01
CA GLY A 345 -2.10 5.01 -14.69
C GLY A 345 -3.34 4.40 -14.05
N ASP A 346 -4.45 4.44 -14.76
CA ASP A 346 -5.75 4.00 -14.24
C ASP A 346 -5.73 2.52 -13.79
N PRO A 347 -6.00 2.21 -12.51
CA PRO A 347 -6.07 0.83 -12.01
C PRO A 347 -7.38 0.12 -12.36
N THR A 348 -8.34 0.81 -12.98
CA THR A 348 -9.70 0.31 -13.29
C THR A 348 -10.04 0.34 -14.79
N PRO A 349 -9.16 -0.15 -15.68
CA PRO A 349 -9.39 -0.11 -17.13
C PRO A 349 -10.69 -0.79 -17.59
N SER A 350 -11.27 -1.71 -16.80
CA SER A 350 -12.58 -2.32 -17.09
C SER A 350 -13.74 -1.32 -17.11
N THR A 351 -13.55 -0.14 -16.52
CA THR A 351 -14.54 0.96 -16.49
C THR A 351 -14.31 2.04 -17.55
N ALA A 352 -13.28 1.88 -18.38
CA ALA A 352 -13.01 2.78 -19.49
C ALA A 352 -13.99 2.50 -20.66
N ASP A 353 -15.16 3.14 -20.61
CA ASP A 353 -16.17 3.17 -21.69
C ASP A 353 -15.67 3.89 -22.96
#